data_AF-A0A2M9FWG5-F1
#
_entry.id   AF-A0A2M9FWG5-F1
#
_cell.length_a   1.000
_cell.length_b   1.000
_cell.length_c   1.000
_cell.angle_alpha   90.00
_cell.angle_beta   90.00
_cell.angle_gamma   90.00
#
_symmetry.space_group_name_H-M   'P 1'
#
loop_
_entity.id
_entity.type
_entity.pdbx_description
1 polymer ?
#
loop_
_entity_poly.entity_id
_entity_poly.type
_entity_poly.pdbx_seq_one_letter_code
_entity_poly.pdbx_strand_id
1 'polypeptide(L)' 'MASISTIVKKHVEAAVAEAAETGYSREEVARSMMSFVMQIYRENRPIEEIAEELRYIIDNLDPDEQYAFMRP' A
#
# COMPACT_ATOMS: atom_id res chain seq x y z
N MET A 1 1.41 21.93 2.00
CA MET A 1 0.12 21.27 2.33
C MET A 1 0.36 19.76 2.26
N ALA A 2 -0.19 18.99 3.20
CA ALA A 2 -0.11 17.52 3.12
C ALA A 2 -1.01 17.02 1.97
N SER A 3 -0.51 16.11 1.15
CA SER A 3 -1.32 15.36 0.18
C SER A 3 -1.83 14.06 0.81
N ILE A 4 -2.90 13.49 0.27
CA ILE A 4 -3.41 12.17 0.69
C ILE A 4 -2.29 11.13 0.62
N SER A 5 -1.50 11.13 -0.45
CA SER A 5 -0.34 10.22 -0.61
C SER A 5 0.66 10.39 0.55
N THR A 6 1.04 11.62 0.92
CA THR A 6 1.96 11.84 2.05
C THR A 6 1.38 11.42 3.41
N ILE A 7 0.05 11.53 3.59
CA ILE A 7 -0.63 11.09 4.82
C ILE A 7 -0.68 9.57 4.90
N VAL A 8 -0.99 8.88 3.81
CA VAL A 8 -1.06 7.42 3.78
C VAL A 8 0.35 6.82 3.91
N LYS A 9 1.34 7.37 3.19
CA LYS A 9 2.72 6.87 3.17
C LYS A 9 3.35 6.79 4.56
N LYS A 10 3.18 7.81 5.42
CA LYS A 10 3.67 7.76 6.81
C LYS A 10 3.05 6.62 7.63
N HIS A 11 1.79 6.25 7.38
CA HIS A 11 1.12 5.17 8.11
C HIS A 11 1.54 3.79 7.59
N VAL A 12 1.79 3.67 6.28
CA VAL A 12 2.40 2.47 5.68
C VAL A 12 3.80 2.24 6.27
N GLU A 13 4.63 3.28 6.33
CA GLU A 13 5.98 3.21 6.90
C GLU A 13 5.96 2.85 8.38
N ALA A 14 5.06 3.45 9.16
CA ALA A 14 4.93 3.15 10.59
C ALA A 14 4.53 1.68 10.84
N ALA A 15 3.54 1.16 10.11
CA ALA A 15 3.12 -0.23 10.27
C ALA A 15 4.21 -1.22 9.86
N VAL A 16 5.00 -0.89 8.83
CA VAL A 16 6.16 -1.69 8.45
C VAL A 16 7.22 -1.71 9.56
N ALA A 17 7.51 -0.56 10.17
CA ALA A 17 8.47 -0.47 11.26
C ALA A 17 8.02 -1.29 12.48
N GLU A 18 6.76 -1.15 12.90
CA GLU A 18 6.17 -1.90 14.01
C GLU A 18 6.17 -3.42 13.76
N ALA A 19 5.82 -3.84 12.54
CA ALA A 19 5.81 -5.25 12.17
C ALA A 19 7.22 -5.87 12.16
N ALA A 20 8.24 -5.09 11.79
CA ALA A 20 9.63 -5.56 11.82
C ALA A 20 10.11 -5.86 13.24
N GLU A 21 9.64 -5.13 14.26
CA GLU A 21 9.96 -5.39 15.67
C GLU A 21 9.47 -6.76 16.16
N THR A 22 8.46 -7.33 15.47
CA THR A 22 7.85 -8.63 15.81
C THR A 22 8.25 -9.75 14.84
N GLY A 23 9.11 -9.46 13.86
CA GLY A 23 9.65 -10.43 12.91
C GLY A 23 8.81 -10.65 11.65
N TYR A 24 7.76 -9.87 11.42
CA TYR A 24 7.00 -9.91 10.18
C TYR A 24 7.72 -9.17 9.05
N SER A 25 7.57 -9.68 7.83
CA SER A 25 8.14 -9.08 6.63
C SER A 25 7.31 -7.89 6.12
N ARG A 26 7.95 -7.01 5.34
CA ARG A 26 7.27 -5.91 4.63
C ARG A 26 6.16 -6.41 3.70
N GLU A 27 6.36 -7.57 3.08
CA GLU A 27 5.37 -8.16 2.16
C GLU A 27 4.12 -8.62 2.92
N GLU A 28 4.27 -9.20 4.11
CA GLU A 28 3.14 -9.57 4.97
C GLU A 28 2.32 -8.36 5.38
N VAL A 29 2.99 -7.25 5.73
CA VAL A 29 2.31 -5.97 6.03
C VAL A 29 1.56 -5.46 4.80
N ALA A 30 2.21 -5.42 3.63
CA ALA A 30 1.58 -4.95 2.39
C ALA A 30 0.35 -5.78 2.03
N ARG A 31 0.42 -7.11 2.16
CA ARG A 31 -0.69 -8.03 1.90
C ARG A 31 -1.84 -7.81 2.88
N SER A 32 -1.53 -7.62 4.15
CA SER A 32 -2.53 -7.31 5.19
C SER A 32 -3.22 -5.97 4.92
N MET A 33 -2.44 -4.92 4.64
CA MET A 33 -2.98 -3.60 4.28
C MET A 33 -3.88 -3.64 3.05
N MET A 34 -3.47 -4.36 2.00
CA MET A 34 -4.29 -4.55 0.81
C MET A 34 -5.65 -5.16 1.17
N SER A 35 -5.70 -6.13 2.09
CA SER A 35 -6.97 -6.72 2.53
C SER A 35 -7.93 -5.72 3.18
N PHE A 36 -7.42 -4.76 3.97
CA PHE A 36 -8.23 -3.70 4.57
C PHE A 36 -8.71 -2.68 3.53
N VAL A 37 -7.85 -2.31 2.58
CA VAL A 37 -8.22 -1.42 1.46
C VAL A 37 -9.32 -2.07 0.60
N MET A 38 -9.20 -3.37 0.30
CA MET A 38 -10.21 -4.11 -0.45
C MET A 38 -11.54 -4.20 0.30
N GLN A 39 -11.54 -4.32 1.63
CA GLN A 39 -12.78 -4.24 2.42
C GLN A 39 -13.49 -2.91 2.20
N ILE A 40 -12.76 -1.78 2.25
CA ILE A 40 -13.32 -0.44 1.98
C ILE A 40 -13.87 -0.35 0.55
N TYR A 41 -13.12 -0.84 -0.44
CA TYR A 41 -13.56 -0.76 -1.85
C TYR A 41 -14.83 -1.57 -2.10
N ARG A 42 -14.94 -2.75 -1.47
CA ARG A 42 -16.09 -3.65 -1.60
C ARG A 42 -17.38 -3.08 -1.01
N GLU A 43 -17.32 -2.04 -0.17
CA GLU A 43 -18.51 -1.35 0.34
C GLU A 43 -19.32 -0.69 -0.78
N ASN A 44 -18.64 -0.18 -1.81
CA ASN A 44 -19.27 0.69 -2.83
C ASN A 44 -18.91 0.34 -4.27
N ARG A 45 -18.05 -0.66 -4.53
CA ARG A 45 -17.61 -1.04 -5.88
C ARG A 45 -17.79 -2.54 -6.19
N PRO A 46 -18.18 -2.89 -7.44
CA PRO A 46 -18.14 -4.26 -7.92
C PRO A 46 -16.70 -4.78 -8.02
N ILE A 47 -16.53 -6.11 -8.06
CA ILE A 47 -15.18 -6.73 -8.05
C ILE A 47 -14.39 -6.36 -9.30
N GLU A 48 -15.09 -6.25 -10.43
CA GLU A 48 -14.54 -5.97 -11.75
C GLU A 48 -13.88 -4.59 -11.77
N GLU A 49 -14.56 -3.55 -11.27
CA GLU A 49 -14.01 -2.20 -11.16
C GLU A 49 -12.82 -2.12 -10.21
N ILE A 50 -12.83 -2.90 -9.13
CA ILE A 50 -11.70 -2.99 -8.19
C ILE A 50 -10.48 -3.61 -8.88
N ALA A 51 -10.68 -4.68 -9.66
CA ALA A 51 -9.61 -5.33 -10.38
C ALA A 51 -9.00 -4.43 -11.46
N GLU A 52 -9.84 -3.69 -12.19
CA GLU A 52 -9.39 -2.70 -13.18
C GLU A 52 -8.58 -1.57 -12.54
N GLU A 53 -9.04 -1.02 -11.41
CA GLU A 53 -8.32 0.01 -10.64
C GLU A 53 -6.96 -0.51 -10.16
N LEU A 54 -6.90 -1.72 -9.58
CA LEU A 54 -5.64 -2.32 -9.15
C LEU A 54 -4.67 -2.50 -10.32
N ARG A 55 -5.17 -2.94 -11.46
CA ARG A 55 -4.36 -3.10 -12.67
C ARG A 55 -3.81 -1.75 -13.14
N TYR A 56 -4.67 -0.73 -13.18
CA TYR A 56 -4.28 0.63 -13.53
C TYR A 56 -3.20 1.17 -12.59
N ILE A 57 -3.35 0.99 -11.28
CA ILE A 57 -2.35 1.42 -10.30
C ILE A 57 -1.01 0.72 -10.58
N ILE A 58 -1.00 -0.61 -10.72
CA ILE A 58 0.21 -1.39 -11.00
C ILE A 58 0.92 -0.91 -12.26
N ASP A 59 0.17 -0.68 -13.33
CA ASP A 59 0.72 -0.24 -14.63
C ASP A 59 1.25 1.21 -14.58
N ASN A 60 0.89 2.01 -13.57
CA ASN A 60 1.29 3.42 -13.40
C ASN A 60 2.14 3.68 -12.14
N LEU A 61 2.60 2.64 -11.44
CA LEU A 61 3.57 2.81 -10.35
C LEU A 61 4.88 3.36 -10.94
N ASP A 62 5.36 4.47 -10.38
CA ASP A 62 6.67 5.02 -10.76
C ASP A 62 7.78 4.05 -10.29
N PRO A 63 8.54 3.41 -11.20
CA PRO A 63 9.59 2.48 -10.84
C PRO A 63 10.74 3.16 -10.09
N ASP A 64 10.92 4.47 -10.23
CA ASP A 64 12.00 5.22 -9.62
C ASP A 64 11.66 5.69 -8.19
N GLU A 65 10.37 5.65 -7.78
CA GLU A 65 9.96 6.00 -6.40
C GLU A 65 10.34 4.89 -5.39
N GLN A 66 10.49 3.64 -5.84
CA GLN A 66 10.86 2.51 -4.97
C GLN A 66 12.35 2.50 -4.56
N TYR A 67 13.23 3.14 -5.33
CA TYR A 67 14.69 3.08 -5.11
C TYR A 67 15.19 3.93 -3.93
N ALA A 68 14.37 4.84 -3.37
CA ALA A 68 14.74 5.66 -2.22
C ALA A 68 14.74 4.87 -0.89
N PHE A 69 14.10 3.69 -0.84
CA PHE A 69 13.91 2.90 0.38
C PHE A 69 14.88 1.71 0.52
N MET A 70 15.82 1.55 -0.42
CA MET A 70 16.90 0.55 -0.39
C MET A 70 18.26 1.17 -0.02
N ARG A 71 18.28 2.19 0.85
CA ARG A 71 19.53 2.56 1.53
C ARG A 71 19.46 2.10 2.98
N PRO A 72 20.35 1.20 3.42
CA PRO A 72 20.47 0.83 4.82
C PRO A 72 20.82 2.04 5.69
#